data_AF-A0A7N0ZQN8-F1
#
_entry.id   AF-A0A7N0ZQN8-F1
#
_cell.length_a   1.000
_cell.length_b   1.000
_cell.length_c   1.000
_cell.angle_alpha   90.00
_cell.angle_beta   90.00
_cell.angle_gamma   90.00
#
_symmetry.space_group_name_H-M   'P 1'
#
loop_
_entity.id
_entity.type
_entity.pdbx_description
1 polymer ?
#
loop_
_entity_poly.entity_id
_entity_poly.type
_entity_poly.pdbx_seq_one_letter_code
_entity_poly.pdbx_strand_id
1 'polypeptide(L)'
;MSSVPAIQLCYPSWVSPVSFTGVRLRSHNFCSVPGPSSCRRKMSSLRSSMASSLVTEPVEVENGVEKLRDLCSGRVPEHVLCRMEEVGFVSPTDIQREALPVLFSGKDCILHAQTGSGKTLTYLLLILSVVNTQRSAIQALIVVPTRELGMQVSKVARVLAAKPSTAELEQKPCTVMALLDGGLLSRQKSWIKAEPPTIVVATLDSLCQMIEKHILKLDMMKVLVVDEVDFMFNSSKHVSFLRKLLTSYSSKNSRQTIFASASVPQHKRFLYDCIQQKWTKSDAVHVHVSSVQPLPSTLQHKYVICKKSERHETLLRLLQLDSPDSCIVFVGEQSEKSKKAGNAPSTTLLMDFLKTSYKGYMEVLLLEEDMNFNLRASFLSELRQGGGHLLVSTDIAARGVDLPETTHVYNFDLPKTAVDYLHRAGRTCRKPFSNEICTVTSIIVAEERFVLQRYENELMFICEELSHNLQ
;
A
#
# COMPACT_ATOMS: atom_id res chain seq x y z
N MET A 1 -35.54 -20.29 -3.98
CA MET A 1 -34.55 -20.70 -4.99
C MET A 1 -34.19 -19.48 -5.81
N SER A 2 -33.08 -18.82 -5.48
CA SER A 2 -32.50 -17.73 -6.26
C SER A 2 -31.01 -17.68 -5.89
N SER A 3 -30.19 -18.17 -6.81
CA SER A 3 -28.74 -18.31 -6.69
C SER A 3 -28.06 -16.93 -6.66
N VAL A 4 -27.35 -16.65 -5.58
CA VAL A 4 -26.43 -15.51 -5.46
C VAL A 4 -25.18 -15.83 -6.30
N PRO A 5 -24.73 -14.96 -7.22
CA PRO A 5 -23.52 -15.23 -8.00
C PRO A 5 -22.28 -15.12 -7.10
N ALA A 6 -21.39 -16.11 -7.21
CA ALA A 6 -20.11 -16.14 -6.53
C ALA A 6 -19.24 -14.95 -7.00
N ILE A 7 -18.83 -14.10 -6.05
CA ILE A 7 -17.97 -12.94 -6.32
C ILE A 7 -16.53 -13.42 -6.24
N GLN A 8 -15.87 -13.46 -7.40
CA GLN A 8 -14.46 -13.78 -7.55
C GLN A 8 -13.63 -12.55 -7.11
N LEU A 9 -13.24 -12.50 -5.84
CA LEU A 9 -12.12 -11.68 -5.39
C LEU A 9 -10.85 -12.42 -5.81
N CYS A 10 -10.11 -11.88 -6.78
CA CYS A 10 -8.83 -12.46 -7.20
C CYS A 10 -7.79 -12.31 -6.08
N TYR A 11 -7.73 -13.29 -5.19
CA TYR A 11 -6.56 -13.63 -4.38
C TYR A 11 -6.27 -15.12 -4.59
N PRO A 12 -5.12 -15.53 -5.15
CA PRO A 12 -4.83 -16.94 -5.32
C PRO A 12 -4.54 -17.62 -3.99
N SER A 13 -5.08 -18.83 -3.87
CA SER A 13 -4.90 -19.80 -2.80
C SER A 13 -3.45 -20.25 -2.62
N TRP A 14 -2.96 -20.28 -1.38
CA TRP A 14 -1.62 -20.71 -1.01
C TRP A 14 -1.61 -22.14 -0.47
N VAL A 15 -1.23 -23.14 -1.29
CA VAL A 15 -0.75 -24.45 -0.79
C VAL A 15 0.19 -25.10 -1.82
N SER A 16 1.48 -25.27 -1.49
CA SER A 16 2.18 -26.58 -1.42
C SER A 16 3.72 -26.42 -1.36
N PRO A 17 4.44 -27.27 -0.61
CA PRO A 17 5.87 -27.14 -0.35
C PRO A 17 6.71 -27.85 -1.43
N VAL A 18 7.86 -27.28 -1.80
CA VAL A 18 8.90 -28.02 -2.55
C VAL A 18 10.22 -27.96 -1.80
N SER A 19 10.75 -29.16 -1.60
CA SER A 19 11.98 -29.56 -0.93
C SER A 19 13.24 -28.95 -1.58
N PHE A 20 14.12 -28.40 -0.75
CA PHE A 20 15.48 -28.01 -1.16
C PHE A 20 16.38 -29.25 -1.25
N THR A 21 16.74 -29.66 -2.46
CA THR A 21 17.89 -30.53 -2.69
C THR A 21 19.18 -29.71 -2.66
N GLY A 22 20.13 -30.15 -1.84
CA GLY A 22 21.33 -29.43 -1.46
C GLY A 22 22.31 -29.14 -2.59
N VAL A 23 22.97 -27.97 -2.48
CA VAL A 23 24.18 -27.63 -3.23
C VAL A 23 25.32 -27.48 -2.23
N ARG A 24 26.34 -28.33 -2.38
CA ARG A 24 27.58 -28.35 -1.61
C ARG A 24 28.39 -27.08 -1.86
N LEU A 25 28.70 -26.34 -0.80
CA LEU A 25 29.72 -25.29 -0.80
C LEU A 25 31.11 -25.93 -0.76
N ARG A 26 31.92 -25.70 -1.81
CA ARG A 26 33.35 -25.99 -1.84
C ARG A 26 34.11 -24.89 -1.11
N SER A 27 34.93 -25.28 -0.15
CA SER A 27 35.87 -24.46 0.59
C SER A 27 37.00 -23.96 -0.32
N HIS A 28 37.23 -22.64 -0.36
CA HIS A 28 38.46 -22.06 -0.93
C HIS A 28 39.56 -21.98 0.12
N ASN A 29 40.70 -22.57 -0.23
CA ASN A 29 41.96 -22.57 0.50
C ASN A 29 42.55 -21.15 0.60
N PHE A 30 43.04 -20.76 1.77
CA PHE A 30 44.02 -19.68 1.92
C PHE A 30 45.33 -20.23 2.47
N CYS A 31 46.41 -19.81 1.81
CA CYS A 31 47.80 -20.18 2.06
C CYS A 31 48.34 -19.70 3.42
N SER A 32 49.25 -20.52 3.93
CA SER A 32 50.08 -20.44 5.13
C SER A 32 51.33 -19.56 4.98
N VAL A 33 51.74 -18.87 6.07
CA VAL A 33 53.15 -18.51 6.40
C VAL A 33 53.34 -18.57 7.94
N PRO A 34 54.49 -19.00 8.52
CA PRO A 34 54.58 -19.53 9.90
C PRO A 34 55.33 -18.69 10.97
N GLY A 35 54.79 -18.71 12.21
CA GLY A 35 55.45 -18.74 13.55
C GLY A 35 56.36 -17.59 14.04
N PRO A 36 56.83 -17.59 15.32
CA PRO A 36 56.40 -18.36 16.51
C PRO A 36 56.26 -17.53 17.82
N SER A 37 55.62 -18.09 18.86
CA SER A 37 56.10 -18.18 20.27
C SER A 37 55.01 -18.14 21.37
N SER A 38 55.02 -19.20 22.18
CA SER A 38 54.69 -19.33 23.63
C SER A 38 53.51 -18.56 24.24
N CYS A 39 52.56 -19.27 24.87
CA CYS A 39 52.70 -19.72 26.27
C CYS A 39 51.52 -20.58 26.73
N ARG A 40 51.87 -21.64 27.49
CA ARG A 40 50.99 -22.63 28.13
C ARG A 40 50.21 -22.05 29.31
N ARG A 41 49.02 -22.62 29.58
CA ARG A 41 48.57 -23.21 30.87
C ARG A 41 47.09 -23.62 30.73
N LYS A 42 46.75 -24.92 30.68
CA LYS A 42 46.46 -25.90 31.77
C LYS A 42 44.98 -26.32 31.65
N MET A 43 44.72 -27.54 31.16
CA MET A 43 44.25 -28.73 31.93
C MET A 43 42.79 -28.58 32.40
N SER A 44 41.80 -29.27 31.83
CA SER A 44 41.55 -30.72 31.72
C SER A 44 41.50 -31.47 33.06
N SER A 45 40.30 -31.89 33.45
CA SER A 45 40.01 -33.07 34.28
C SER A 45 38.48 -33.17 34.44
N LEU A 46 37.74 -34.28 34.36
CA LEU A 46 37.92 -35.73 34.21
C LEU A 46 36.47 -36.21 33.87
N ARG A 47 36.24 -37.08 32.88
CA ARG A 47 35.89 -38.52 33.04
C ARG A 47 35.19 -38.85 34.37
N SER A 48 34.13 -39.62 34.48
CA SER A 48 33.39 -40.52 33.59
C SER A 48 32.33 -41.20 34.48
N SER A 49 31.13 -41.40 33.98
CA SER A 49 30.24 -42.45 34.50
C SER A 49 29.26 -42.83 33.39
N MET A 50 29.51 -43.98 32.76
CA MET A 50 28.56 -44.66 31.89
C MET A 50 27.45 -45.25 32.74
N ALA A 51 26.20 -45.13 32.31
CA ALA A 51 25.39 -46.29 31.93
C ALA A 51 23.94 -45.90 31.60
N SER A 52 23.50 -46.39 30.44
CA SER A 52 22.16 -46.94 30.18
C SER A 52 20.98 -45.99 29.92
N SER A 53 20.73 -45.83 28.62
CA SER A 53 19.45 -46.13 27.97
C SER A 53 18.23 -45.29 28.37
N LEU A 54 17.96 -44.23 27.62
CA LEU A 54 16.61 -43.91 27.18
C LEU A 54 16.72 -43.33 25.76
N VAL A 55 16.04 -44.00 24.84
CA VAL A 55 15.80 -43.57 23.47
C VAL A 55 15.13 -42.20 23.53
N THR A 56 15.85 -41.14 23.20
CA THR A 56 15.23 -39.86 22.86
C THR A 56 14.72 -40.01 21.45
N GLU A 57 13.40 -40.24 21.32
CA GLU A 57 12.70 -40.04 20.08
C GLU A 57 13.05 -38.65 19.51
N PRO A 58 13.26 -38.52 18.20
CA PRO A 58 13.35 -37.21 17.60
C PRO A 58 12.01 -36.52 17.85
N VAL A 59 12.03 -35.41 18.57
CA VAL A 59 10.91 -34.47 18.62
C VAL A 59 10.74 -33.98 17.17
N GLU A 60 9.79 -34.59 16.47
CA GLU A 60 9.24 -34.05 15.24
C GLU A 60 8.62 -32.71 15.62
N VAL A 61 9.35 -31.63 15.32
CA VAL A 61 8.75 -30.31 15.26
C VAL A 61 7.80 -30.36 14.07
N GLU A 62 6.53 -30.66 14.32
CA GLU A 62 5.45 -30.34 13.40
C GLU A 62 5.54 -28.83 13.13
N ASN A 63 6.14 -28.46 12.01
CA ASN A 63 6.07 -27.11 11.47
C ASN A 63 4.63 -26.87 11.00
N GLY A 64 3.72 -26.66 11.95
CA GLY A 64 2.38 -26.18 11.69
C GLY A 64 2.48 -24.84 10.97
N VAL A 65 1.85 -24.73 9.80
CA VAL A 65 1.73 -23.45 9.09
C VAL A 65 0.97 -22.50 10.00
N GLU A 66 1.67 -21.51 10.56
CA GLU A 66 1.09 -20.48 11.43
C GLU A 66 -0.06 -19.77 10.71
N LYS A 67 -1.26 -19.77 11.31
CA LYS A 67 -2.43 -19.11 10.72
C LYS A 67 -2.59 -17.71 11.27
N LEU A 68 -3.17 -16.82 10.46
CA LEU A 68 -3.47 -15.44 10.86
C LEU A 68 -4.45 -15.38 12.04
N ARG A 69 -5.39 -16.34 12.12
CA ARG A 69 -6.28 -16.54 13.27
C ARG A 69 -5.50 -16.67 14.58
N ASP A 70 -4.39 -17.42 14.58
CA ASP A 70 -3.64 -17.71 15.80
C ASP A 70 -3.02 -16.43 16.38
N LEU A 71 -2.53 -15.54 15.51
CA LEU A 71 -2.02 -14.21 15.89
C LEU A 71 -3.10 -13.28 16.47
N CYS A 72 -4.36 -13.49 16.12
CA CYS A 72 -5.49 -12.66 16.54
C CYS A 72 -6.33 -13.27 17.67
N SER A 73 -6.05 -14.52 18.03
CA SER A 73 -6.82 -15.27 19.02
C SER A 73 -6.86 -14.57 20.38
N GLY A 74 -8.06 -14.52 20.98
CA GLY A 74 -8.30 -13.83 22.25
C GLY A 74 -8.23 -12.30 22.21
N ARG A 75 -7.97 -11.70 21.04
CA ARG A 75 -7.96 -10.24 20.84
C ARG A 75 -9.08 -9.78 19.93
N VAL A 76 -9.25 -10.47 18.79
CA VAL A 76 -10.25 -10.14 17.78
C VAL A 76 -11.52 -10.97 18.01
N PRO A 77 -12.73 -10.39 17.90
CA PRO A 77 -13.98 -11.14 18.07
C PRO A 77 -14.10 -12.32 17.09
N GLU A 78 -14.66 -13.45 17.55
CA GLU A 78 -14.71 -14.69 16.77
C GLU A 78 -15.43 -14.53 15.41
N HIS A 79 -16.50 -13.72 15.37
CA HIS A 79 -17.19 -13.45 14.11
C HIS A 79 -16.29 -12.82 13.04
N VAL A 80 -15.36 -11.95 13.44
CA VAL A 80 -14.41 -11.31 12.53
C VAL A 80 -13.37 -12.34 12.07
N LEU A 81 -12.93 -13.24 12.95
CA LEU A 81 -12.00 -14.32 12.61
C LEU A 81 -12.61 -15.30 11.59
N CYS A 82 -13.84 -15.75 11.81
CA CYS A 82 -14.56 -16.58 10.85
C CYS A 82 -14.71 -15.86 9.50
N ARG A 83 -15.11 -14.58 9.54
CA ARG A 83 -15.30 -13.78 8.32
C ARG A 83 -14.00 -13.56 7.55
N MET A 84 -12.90 -13.36 8.27
CA MET A 84 -11.56 -13.23 7.71
C MET A 84 -11.17 -14.51 6.94
N GLU A 85 -11.41 -15.68 7.51
CA GLU A 85 -11.17 -16.97 6.85
C GLU A 85 -12.09 -17.20 5.64
N GLU A 86 -13.39 -16.88 5.74
CA GLU A 86 -14.34 -16.98 4.62
C GLU A 86 -13.93 -16.13 3.42
N VAL A 87 -13.33 -14.97 3.67
CA VAL A 87 -12.84 -14.06 2.63
C VAL A 87 -11.51 -14.55 2.04
N GLY A 88 -10.83 -15.50 2.69
CA GLY A 88 -9.59 -16.12 2.24
C GLY A 88 -8.32 -15.60 2.94
N PHE A 89 -8.44 -14.81 4.01
CA PHE A 89 -7.30 -14.32 4.78
C PHE A 89 -6.85 -15.36 5.82
N VAL A 90 -6.18 -16.42 5.35
CA VAL A 90 -5.80 -17.56 6.20
C VAL A 90 -4.37 -17.46 6.72
N SER A 91 -3.39 -17.19 5.85
CA SER A 91 -1.97 -17.13 6.20
C SER A 91 -1.53 -15.69 6.45
N PRO A 92 -0.78 -15.40 7.53
CA PRO A 92 -0.35 -14.05 7.84
C PRO A 92 0.81 -13.63 6.93
N THR A 93 0.76 -12.39 6.45
CA THR A 93 1.90 -11.74 5.79
C THR A 93 2.97 -11.33 6.80
N ASP A 94 4.20 -11.07 6.34
CA ASP A 94 5.30 -10.69 7.24
C ASP A 94 4.99 -9.42 8.06
N ILE A 95 4.37 -8.41 7.44
CA ILE A 95 3.95 -7.20 8.16
C ILE A 95 2.84 -7.51 9.18
N GLN A 96 1.97 -8.50 8.95
CA GLN A 96 0.96 -8.90 9.92
C GLN A 96 1.61 -9.63 11.11
N ARG A 97 2.55 -10.55 10.84
CA ARG A 97 3.30 -11.30 11.85
C ARG A 97 4.07 -10.38 12.80
N GLU A 98 4.75 -9.37 12.26
CA GLU A 98 5.54 -8.45 13.07
C GLU A 98 4.68 -7.37 13.76
N ALA A 99 3.66 -6.83 13.06
CA ALA A 99 2.94 -5.67 13.57
C ALA A 99 1.79 -6.02 14.53
N LEU A 100 1.05 -7.12 14.32
CA LEU A 100 -0.12 -7.43 15.15
C LEU A 100 0.20 -7.54 16.65
N PRO A 101 1.30 -8.21 17.09
CA PRO A 101 1.65 -8.25 18.51
C PRO A 101 1.93 -6.86 19.09
N VAL A 102 2.60 -5.98 18.33
CA VAL A 102 2.89 -4.60 18.72
C VAL A 102 1.59 -3.79 18.83
N LEU A 103 0.71 -3.91 17.84
CA LEU A 103 -0.56 -3.20 17.81
C LEU A 103 -1.46 -3.63 18.97
N PHE A 104 -1.62 -4.93 19.25
CA PHE A 104 -2.43 -5.42 20.37
C PHE A 104 -1.86 -5.07 21.75
N SER A 105 -0.58 -4.68 21.84
CA SER A 105 0.00 -4.13 23.07
C SER A 105 -0.42 -2.68 23.36
N GLY A 106 -1.10 -2.01 22.43
CA GLY A 106 -1.59 -0.63 22.57
C GLY A 106 -0.55 0.46 22.23
N LYS A 107 0.61 0.06 21.70
CA LYS A 107 1.67 0.99 21.27
C LYS A 107 1.33 1.68 19.97
N ASP A 108 1.72 2.95 19.87
CA ASP A 108 1.68 3.67 18.61
C ASP A 108 2.67 3.01 17.63
N CYS A 109 2.33 2.98 16.34
CA CYS A 109 3.10 2.20 15.37
C CYS A 109 3.23 2.90 14.02
N ILE A 110 4.39 2.76 13.40
CA ILE A 110 4.59 3.06 11.98
C ILE A 110 4.72 1.72 11.26
N LEU A 111 3.77 1.43 10.36
CA LEU A 111 3.72 0.27 9.49
C LEU A 111 4.37 0.63 8.16
N HIS A 112 5.60 0.16 7.96
CA HIS A 112 6.36 0.41 6.74
C HIS A 112 6.60 -0.91 5.99
N ALA A 113 5.87 -1.08 4.90
CA ALA A 113 5.96 -2.26 4.03
C ALA A 113 5.36 -1.92 2.67
N GLN A 114 5.78 -2.57 1.59
CA GLN A 114 5.31 -2.30 0.23
C GLN A 114 3.78 -2.36 0.05
N THR A 115 3.23 -1.78 -1.01
CA THR A 115 1.81 -1.92 -1.35
C THR A 115 1.46 -3.40 -1.57
N GLY A 116 0.26 -3.81 -1.15
CA GLY A 116 -0.16 -5.22 -1.21
C GLY A 116 0.37 -6.12 -0.08
N SER A 117 1.25 -5.63 0.80
CA SER A 117 1.75 -6.40 1.97
C SER A 117 0.70 -6.72 3.04
N GLY A 118 -0.51 -6.15 2.98
CA GLY A 118 -1.57 -6.44 3.95
C GLY A 118 -1.72 -5.44 5.11
N LYS A 119 -1.05 -4.27 5.06
CA LYS A 119 -1.17 -3.18 6.07
C LYS A 119 -2.61 -2.84 6.45
N THR A 120 -3.51 -2.77 5.46
CA THR A 120 -4.92 -2.46 5.66
C THR A 120 -5.61 -3.47 6.57
N LEU A 121 -5.43 -4.77 6.31
CA LEU A 121 -5.99 -5.81 7.17
C LEU A 121 -5.39 -5.73 8.58
N THR A 122 -4.08 -5.49 8.69
CA THR A 122 -3.37 -5.35 9.97
C THR A 122 -4.00 -4.31 10.90
N TYR A 123 -4.20 -3.07 10.44
CA TYR A 123 -4.79 -2.05 11.30
C TYR A 123 -6.31 -2.23 11.49
N LEU A 124 -7.02 -2.85 10.54
CA LEU A 124 -8.45 -3.14 10.69
C LEU A 124 -8.71 -4.21 11.75
N LEU A 125 -7.86 -5.25 11.82
CA LEU A 125 -7.93 -6.27 12.87
C LEU A 125 -7.71 -5.65 14.26
N LEU A 126 -6.74 -4.75 14.40
CA LEU A 126 -6.60 -3.96 15.63
C LEU A 126 -7.87 -3.17 15.94
N ILE A 127 -8.39 -2.40 14.98
CA ILE A 127 -9.59 -1.56 15.21
C ILE A 127 -10.74 -2.45 15.72
N LEU A 128 -11.00 -3.57 15.04
CA LEU A 128 -12.08 -4.48 15.39
C LEU A 128 -11.86 -5.19 16.75
N SER A 129 -10.63 -5.29 17.24
CA SER A 129 -10.32 -5.81 18.58
C SER A 129 -10.65 -4.86 19.73
N VAL A 130 -10.72 -3.54 19.48
CA VAL A 130 -10.84 -2.52 20.55
C VAL A 130 -12.14 -1.70 20.52
N VAL A 131 -12.87 -1.73 19.41
CA VAL A 131 -14.16 -1.02 19.28
C VAL A 131 -15.26 -1.74 20.06
N ASN A 132 -16.16 -0.95 20.66
CA ASN A 132 -17.35 -1.46 21.34
C ASN A 132 -18.61 -1.01 20.59
N THR A 133 -19.30 -1.93 19.93
CA THR A 133 -20.49 -1.64 19.11
C THR A 133 -21.70 -1.19 19.90
N GLN A 134 -21.72 -1.39 21.22
CA GLN A 134 -22.81 -0.94 22.10
C GLN A 134 -22.75 0.58 22.37
N ARG A 135 -21.63 1.24 22.05
CA ARG A 135 -21.47 2.69 22.21
C ARG A 135 -21.62 3.39 20.86
N SER A 136 -22.64 4.24 20.74
CA SER A 136 -22.86 5.12 19.58
C SER A 136 -21.88 6.30 19.60
N ALA A 137 -20.62 6.04 19.25
CA ALA A 137 -19.58 7.05 19.15
C ALA A 137 -18.50 6.62 18.15
N ILE A 138 -17.81 7.61 17.56
CA ILE A 138 -16.65 7.38 16.70
C ILE A 138 -15.50 6.90 17.58
N GLN A 139 -15.10 5.64 17.38
CA GLN A 139 -14.04 4.97 18.14
C GLN A 139 -12.79 4.73 17.31
N ALA A 140 -12.92 4.68 15.99
CA ALA A 140 -11.77 4.61 15.08
C ALA A 140 -11.95 5.57 13.90
N LEU A 141 -10.86 6.26 13.56
CA LEU A 141 -10.75 7.13 12.40
C LEU A 141 -9.60 6.66 11.52
N ILE A 142 -9.88 6.41 10.24
CA ILE A 142 -8.89 6.06 9.23
C ILE A 142 -8.85 7.22 8.23
N VAL A 143 -7.72 7.91 8.20
CA VAL A 143 -7.45 9.01 7.28
C VAL A 143 -6.73 8.46 6.06
N VAL A 144 -7.27 8.75 4.89
CA VAL A 144 -6.70 8.34 3.60
C VAL A 144 -6.45 9.56 2.70
N PRO A 145 -5.45 9.48 1.80
CA PRO A 145 -5.14 10.57 0.87
C PRO A 145 -6.20 10.78 -0.22
N THR A 146 -6.77 9.69 -0.74
CA THR A 146 -7.63 9.69 -1.93
C THR A 146 -8.97 9.05 -1.62
N ARG A 147 -9.99 9.41 -2.41
CA ARG A 147 -11.34 8.88 -2.25
C ARG A 147 -11.37 7.39 -2.58
N GLU A 148 -10.60 7.00 -3.59
CA GLU A 148 -10.54 5.67 -4.15
C GLU A 148 -9.93 4.70 -3.12
N LEU A 149 -8.84 5.10 -2.45
CA LEU A 149 -8.31 4.32 -1.33
C LEU A 149 -9.31 4.22 -0.20
N GLY A 150 -9.99 5.32 0.12
CA GLY A 150 -11.05 5.33 1.12
C GLY A 150 -12.17 4.36 0.81
N MET A 151 -12.58 4.23 -0.45
CA MET A 151 -13.59 3.27 -0.89
C MET A 151 -13.11 1.84 -0.71
N GLN A 152 -11.86 1.54 -1.09
CA GLN A 152 -11.23 0.22 -0.90
C GLN A 152 -11.19 -0.14 0.59
N VAL A 153 -10.63 0.72 1.43
CA VAL A 153 -10.54 0.50 2.89
C VAL A 153 -11.93 0.34 3.50
N SER A 154 -12.89 1.18 3.11
CA SER A 154 -14.28 1.09 3.58
C SER A 154 -14.97 -0.20 3.15
N LYS A 155 -14.62 -0.76 1.98
CA LYS A 155 -15.14 -2.05 1.52
C LYS A 155 -14.61 -3.18 2.40
N VAL A 156 -13.30 -3.24 2.64
CA VAL A 156 -12.68 -4.26 3.50
C VAL A 156 -13.21 -4.16 4.93
N ALA A 157 -13.27 -2.94 5.49
CA ALA A 157 -13.82 -2.69 6.82
C ALA A 157 -15.26 -3.17 6.95
N ARG A 158 -16.13 -2.89 5.96
CA ARG A 158 -17.53 -3.37 5.96
C ARG A 158 -17.64 -4.88 5.81
N VAL A 159 -16.78 -5.51 5.02
CA VAL A 159 -16.75 -6.96 4.85
C VAL A 159 -16.40 -7.66 6.17
N LEU A 160 -15.40 -7.15 6.90
CA LEU A 160 -14.97 -7.69 8.19
C LEU A 160 -15.96 -7.38 9.32
N ALA A 161 -16.61 -6.22 9.29
CA ALA A 161 -17.60 -5.78 10.27
C ALA A 161 -19.00 -6.38 10.07
N ALA A 162 -19.21 -7.18 9.02
CA ALA A 162 -20.50 -7.79 8.71
C ALA A 162 -20.92 -8.76 9.82
N LYS A 163 -22.22 -8.75 10.16
CA LYS A 163 -22.77 -9.69 11.14
C LYS A 163 -22.73 -11.13 10.60
N PRO A 164 -22.50 -12.14 11.47
CA PRO A 164 -22.70 -13.54 11.10
C PRO A 164 -24.14 -13.78 10.66
N SER A 165 -24.33 -14.64 9.66
CA SER A 165 -25.63 -15.14 9.20
C SER A 165 -26.41 -15.86 10.31
N THR A 166 -25.72 -16.30 11.36
CA THR A 166 -26.21 -17.21 12.40
C THR A 166 -26.24 -16.60 13.81
N ALA A 167 -25.87 -15.33 13.98
CA ALA A 167 -25.82 -14.72 15.30
C ALA A 167 -27.19 -14.19 15.75
N GLU A 168 -27.64 -14.72 16.89
CA GLU A 168 -28.83 -14.30 17.63
C GLU A 168 -28.84 -12.78 17.89
N LEU A 169 -30.05 -12.23 17.97
CA LEU A 169 -30.47 -10.84 17.78
C LEU A 169 -29.79 -9.71 18.60
N GLU A 170 -28.81 -9.96 19.45
CA GLU A 170 -28.48 -9.04 20.56
C GLU A 170 -27.29 -8.09 20.34
N GLN A 171 -26.42 -8.33 19.36
CA GLN A 171 -25.28 -7.43 19.14
C GLN A 171 -25.58 -6.34 18.10
N LYS A 172 -25.39 -5.07 18.47
CA LYS A 172 -25.50 -3.94 17.54
C LYS A 172 -24.41 -4.05 16.45
N PRO A 173 -24.73 -3.83 15.15
CA PRO A 173 -23.73 -3.95 14.08
C PRO A 173 -22.60 -2.92 14.26
N CYS A 174 -21.37 -3.32 13.93
CA CYS A 174 -20.27 -2.36 13.81
C CYS A 174 -20.49 -1.51 12.56
N THR A 175 -20.75 -0.22 12.75
CA THR A 175 -21.08 0.69 11.65
C THR A 175 -19.82 1.36 11.09
N VAL A 176 -19.66 1.29 9.77
CA VAL A 176 -18.56 1.90 9.03
C VAL A 176 -19.11 2.99 8.11
N MET A 177 -18.62 4.22 8.25
CA MET A 177 -18.99 5.34 7.40
C MET A 177 -17.78 5.83 6.58
N ALA A 178 -18.00 6.03 5.28
CA ALA A 178 -17.04 6.63 4.37
C ALA A 178 -17.36 8.13 4.17
N LEU A 179 -16.44 9.01 4.55
CA LEU A 179 -16.49 10.46 4.38
C LEU A 179 -15.43 10.90 3.35
N LEU A 180 -15.71 10.64 2.07
CA LEU A 180 -14.71 10.73 1.01
C LEU A 180 -14.95 11.87 0.01
N ASP A 181 -15.97 12.70 0.24
CA ASP A 181 -16.51 13.72 -0.69
C ASP A 181 -17.08 13.19 -2.02
N GLY A 182 -18.32 13.61 -2.30
CA GLY A 182 -19.14 13.12 -3.41
C GLY A 182 -20.60 13.61 -3.37
N GLY A 183 -20.88 14.77 -2.75
CA GLY A 183 -22.18 15.45 -2.85
C GLY A 183 -23.23 15.16 -1.75
N LEU A 184 -22.89 14.55 -0.61
CA LEU A 184 -23.88 14.21 0.44
C LEU A 184 -23.49 14.57 1.87
N LEU A 185 -22.76 15.67 2.06
CA LEU A 185 -22.46 16.16 3.42
C LEU A 185 -23.75 16.36 4.24
N SER A 186 -24.88 16.73 3.62
CA SER A 186 -26.17 16.85 4.30
C SER A 186 -26.66 15.53 4.91
N ARG A 187 -26.71 14.44 4.14
CA ARG A 187 -27.17 13.12 4.62
C ARG A 187 -26.22 12.54 5.67
N GLN A 188 -24.91 12.66 5.43
CA GLN A 188 -23.88 12.21 6.38
C GLN A 188 -23.97 12.97 7.70
N LYS A 189 -24.21 14.29 7.67
CA LYS A 189 -24.44 15.09 8.88
C LYS A 189 -25.62 14.57 9.68
N SER A 190 -26.76 14.32 9.03
CA SER A 190 -27.95 13.80 9.71
C SER A 190 -27.69 12.43 10.34
N TRP A 191 -26.97 11.54 9.63
CA TRP A 191 -26.57 10.24 10.18
C TRP A 191 -25.62 10.36 11.36
N ILE A 192 -24.55 11.16 11.26
CA ILE A 192 -23.61 11.36 12.37
C ILE A 192 -24.33 11.93 13.60
N LYS A 193 -25.30 12.83 13.41
CA LYS A 193 -26.07 13.42 14.52
C LYS A 193 -27.08 12.45 15.14
N ALA A 194 -27.73 11.62 14.32
CA ALA A 194 -28.72 10.65 14.81
C ALA A 194 -28.05 9.45 15.47
N GLU A 195 -27.04 8.88 14.81
CA GLU A 195 -26.35 7.67 15.22
C GLU A 195 -24.89 7.69 14.72
N PRO A 196 -23.95 8.18 15.56
CA PRO A 196 -22.55 8.23 15.19
C PRO A 196 -22.01 6.84 14.80
N PRO A 197 -21.29 6.73 13.68
CA PRO A 197 -20.70 5.47 13.25
C PRO A 197 -19.54 5.06 14.19
N THR A 198 -19.31 3.75 14.33
CA THR A 198 -18.18 3.22 15.13
C THR A 198 -16.83 3.51 14.46
N ILE A 199 -16.76 3.30 13.15
CA ILE A 199 -15.55 3.48 12.32
C ILE A 199 -15.83 4.51 11.24
N VAL A 200 -14.94 5.49 11.09
CA VAL A 200 -14.98 6.47 10.01
C VAL A 200 -13.74 6.33 9.14
N VAL A 201 -13.93 6.20 7.82
CA VAL A 201 -12.87 6.30 6.81
C VAL A 201 -13.05 7.62 6.09
N ALA A 202 -12.07 8.51 6.10
CA ALA A 202 -12.24 9.87 5.60
C ALA A 202 -11.03 10.38 4.81
N THR A 203 -11.28 11.19 3.79
CA THR A 203 -10.25 12.05 3.21
C THR A 203 -10.02 13.26 4.13
N LEU A 204 -8.81 13.82 4.12
CA LEU A 204 -8.46 14.97 4.95
C LEU A 204 -9.41 16.17 4.72
N ASP A 205 -9.76 16.46 3.48
CA ASP A 205 -10.64 17.59 3.15
C ASP A 205 -12.07 17.42 3.71
N SER A 206 -12.68 16.25 3.54
CA SER A 206 -14.03 15.98 4.08
C SER A 206 -14.03 15.94 5.60
N LEU A 207 -12.99 15.35 6.20
CA LEU A 207 -12.81 15.32 7.65
C LEU A 207 -12.69 16.73 8.22
N CYS A 208 -11.86 17.58 7.60
CA CYS A 208 -11.66 18.98 7.99
C CYS A 208 -12.98 19.73 8.06
N GLN A 209 -13.77 19.67 6.98
CA GLN A 209 -15.06 20.34 6.93
C GLN A 209 -16.04 19.88 8.03
N MET A 210 -15.99 18.60 8.42
CA MET A 210 -16.88 18.04 9.45
C MET A 210 -16.46 18.42 10.87
N ILE A 211 -15.14 18.48 11.13
CA ILE A 211 -14.59 18.88 12.42
C ILE A 211 -14.75 20.39 12.62
N GLU A 212 -14.38 21.22 11.64
CA GLU A 212 -14.46 22.68 11.73
C GLU A 212 -15.90 23.18 11.90
N LYS A 213 -16.89 22.45 11.35
CA LYS A 213 -18.31 22.74 11.55
C LYS A 213 -18.90 22.14 12.84
N HIS A 214 -18.07 21.55 13.71
CA HIS A 214 -18.47 20.88 14.95
C HIS A 214 -19.53 19.78 14.79
N ILE A 215 -19.53 19.10 13.64
CA ILE A 215 -20.49 18.03 13.33
C ILE A 215 -19.94 16.70 13.79
N LEU A 216 -18.64 16.49 13.61
CA LEU A 216 -17.94 15.27 13.97
C LEU A 216 -17.12 15.52 15.24
N LYS A 217 -17.40 14.75 16.29
CA LYS A 217 -16.68 14.76 17.56
C LYS A 217 -15.78 13.54 17.68
N LEU A 218 -14.53 13.74 18.11
CA LEU A 218 -13.51 12.71 18.22
C LEU A 218 -13.17 12.32 19.67
N ASP A 219 -13.98 12.76 20.64
CA ASP A 219 -13.68 12.64 22.07
C ASP A 219 -13.52 11.18 22.55
N MET A 220 -14.19 10.23 21.89
CA MET A 220 -14.18 8.80 22.22
C MET A 220 -13.29 7.96 21.28
N MET A 221 -12.54 8.63 20.40
CA MET A 221 -11.68 7.96 19.42
C MET A 221 -10.51 7.27 20.13
N LYS A 222 -10.45 5.95 20.00
CA LYS A 222 -9.39 5.10 20.55
C LYS A 222 -8.27 4.83 19.56
N VAL A 223 -8.55 4.80 18.27
CA VAL A 223 -7.57 4.50 17.22
C VAL A 223 -7.62 5.55 16.12
N LEU A 224 -6.48 6.12 15.77
CA LEU A 224 -6.28 6.96 14.60
C LEU A 224 -5.29 6.27 13.66
N VAL A 225 -5.73 5.98 12.44
CA VAL A 225 -4.90 5.50 11.35
C VAL A 225 -4.71 6.61 10.33
N VAL A 226 -3.49 6.77 9.85
CA VAL A 226 -3.12 7.69 8.77
C VAL A 226 -2.43 6.84 7.71
N ASP A 227 -3.18 6.46 6.67
CA ASP A 227 -2.75 5.54 5.61
C ASP A 227 -2.15 6.32 4.43
N GLU A 228 -1.14 5.77 3.75
CA GLU A 228 -0.31 6.46 2.73
C GLU A 228 0.20 7.82 3.24
N VAL A 229 0.81 7.83 4.44
CA VAL A 229 1.26 9.08 5.08
C VAL A 229 2.27 9.86 4.24
N ASP A 230 3.13 9.18 3.48
CA ASP A 230 4.07 9.78 2.53
C ASP A 230 3.38 10.67 1.49
N PHE A 231 2.24 10.24 0.97
CA PHE A 231 1.46 11.05 0.04
C PHE A 231 0.92 12.32 0.70
N MET A 232 0.35 12.19 1.89
CA MET A 232 -0.25 13.33 2.59
C MET A 232 0.80 14.36 3.03
N PHE A 233 2.06 13.94 3.24
CA PHE A 233 3.15 14.87 3.57
C PHE A 233 3.74 15.60 2.35
N ASN A 234 3.53 15.10 1.13
CA ASN A 234 3.98 15.76 -0.08
C ASN A 234 3.11 16.97 -0.48
N SER A 235 1.87 17.05 0.02
CA SER A 235 0.97 18.18 -0.26
C SER A 235 0.92 19.18 0.89
N SER A 236 1.36 20.42 0.65
CA SER A 236 1.42 21.48 1.67
C SER A 236 0.07 21.76 2.35
N LYS A 237 -1.04 21.68 1.61
CA LYS A 237 -2.40 21.82 2.14
C LYS A 237 -2.72 20.70 3.13
N HIS A 238 -2.47 19.45 2.74
CA HIS A 238 -2.78 18.25 3.53
C HIS A 238 -1.96 18.18 4.82
N VAL A 239 -0.66 18.52 4.75
CA VAL A 239 0.25 18.56 5.90
C VAL A 239 -0.30 19.45 7.01
N SER A 240 -0.76 20.65 6.67
CA SER A 240 -1.20 21.64 7.67
C SER A 240 -2.40 21.12 8.49
N PHE A 241 -3.37 20.51 7.82
CA PHE A 241 -4.55 19.96 8.47
C PHE A 241 -4.24 18.65 9.21
N LEU A 242 -3.42 17.78 8.64
CA LEU A 242 -2.98 16.55 9.30
C LEU A 242 -2.28 16.86 10.63
N ARG A 243 -1.43 17.90 10.67
CA ARG A 243 -0.80 18.37 11.91
C ARG A 243 -1.84 18.84 12.94
N LYS A 244 -2.84 19.63 12.54
CA LYS A 244 -3.95 20.03 13.42
C LYS A 244 -4.74 18.83 13.93
N LEU A 245 -5.03 17.84 13.09
CA LEU A 245 -5.71 16.61 13.50
C LEU A 245 -4.93 15.85 14.58
N LEU A 246 -3.63 15.70 14.38
CA LEU A 246 -2.75 14.95 15.27
C LEU A 246 -2.51 15.64 16.62
N THR A 247 -2.69 16.96 16.70
CA THR A 247 -2.30 17.76 17.88
C THR A 247 -3.44 18.54 18.53
N SER A 248 -4.29 19.22 17.74
CA SER A 248 -5.34 20.12 18.23
C SER A 248 -6.70 19.44 18.33
N TYR A 249 -7.06 18.59 17.36
CA TYR A 249 -8.36 17.92 17.33
C TYR A 249 -8.38 16.56 18.03
N SER A 250 -7.21 16.04 18.39
CA SER A 250 -7.09 14.79 19.14
C SER A 250 -5.84 14.83 20.03
N SER A 251 -5.87 14.09 21.14
CA SER A 251 -4.73 13.96 22.04
C SER A 251 -4.05 12.62 21.85
N LYS A 252 -2.72 12.60 21.70
CA LYS A 252 -1.94 11.35 21.64
C LYS A 252 -2.09 10.45 22.87
N ASN A 253 -2.52 11.01 24.00
CA ASN A 253 -2.67 10.25 25.25
C ASN A 253 -4.04 9.53 25.33
N SER A 254 -5.02 9.93 24.51
CA SER A 254 -6.37 9.33 24.52
C SER A 254 -6.59 8.31 23.40
N ARG A 255 -5.58 8.08 22.54
CA ARG A 255 -5.67 7.20 21.37
C ARG A 255 -4.39 6.41 21.13
N GLN A 256 -4.49 5.39 20.29
CA GLN A 256 -3.38 4.73 19.63
C GLN A 256 -3.24 5.30 18.21
N THR A 257 -2.02 5.66 17.82
CA THR A 257 -1.70 6.25 16.51
C THR A 257 -1.03 5.23 15.62
N ILE A 258 -1.50 5.09 14.38
CA ILE A 258 -0.90 4.21 13.38
C ILE A 258 -0.66 4.99 12.11
N PHE A 259 0.61 5.07 11.69
CA PHE A 259 0.96 5.54 10.36
C PHE A 259 1.23 4.34 9.47
N ALA A 260 0.58 4.27 8.31
CA ALA A 260 0.87 3.24 7.31
C ALA A 260 1.42 3.92 6.05
N SER A 261 2.47 3.34 5.48
CA SER A 261 3.05 3.82 4.23
C SER A 261 3.82 2.73 3.51
N ALA A 262 3.80 2.78 2.18
CA ALA A 262 4.63 1.94 1.34
C ALA A 262 6.09 2.39 1.29
N SER A 263 6.34 3.68 1.55
CA SER A 263 7.66 4.28 1.43
C SER A 263 7.76 5.48 2.35
N VAL A 264 8.58 5.38 3.39
CA VAL A 264 8.92 6.53 4.24
C VAL A 264 10.39 6.89 4.04
N PRO A 265 10.72 7.92 3.24
CA PRO A 265 12.07 8.44 3.15
C PRO A 265 12.58 8.78 4.55
N GLN A 266 13.77 8.30 4.90
CA GLN A 266 14.34 8.47 6.24
C GLN A 266 13.37 8.01 7.35
N HIS A 267 12.76 6.84 7.24
CA HIS A 267 11.78 6.30 8.19
C HIS A 267 12.13 6.46 9.69
N LYS A 268 13.43 6.35 10.06
CA LYS A 268 13.89 6.60 11.44
C LYS A 268 13.71 8.07 11.85
N ARG A 269 14.01 8.99 10.93
CA ARG A 269 13.77 10.43 11.10
C ARG A 269 12.28 10.71 11.22
N PHE A 270 11.45 10.08 10.39
CA PHE A 270 10.00 10.24 10.47
C PHE A 270 9.45 9.79 11.84
N LEU A 271 9.90 8.66 12.39
CA LEU A 271 9.55 8.25 13.76
C LEU A 271 9.95 9.30 14.79
N TYR A 272 11.18 9.80 14.70
CA TYR A 272 11.66 10.85 15.58
C TYR A 272 10.80 12.12 15.50
N ASP A 273 10.47 12.57 14.30
CA ASP A 273 9.61 13.73 14.07
C ASP A 273 8.19 13.48 14.63
N CYS A 274 7.63 12.28 14.46
CA CYS A 274 6.33 11.90 15.05
C CYS A 274 6.31 12.02 16.58
N ILE A 275 7.40 11.64 17.25
CA ILE A 275 7.54 11.74 18.71
C ILE A 275 7.75 13.20 19.13
N GLN A 276 8.69 13.91 18.49
CA GLN A 276 9.00 15.31 18.80
C GLN A 276 7.80 16.23 18.62
N GLN A 277 7.04 16.04 17.54
CA GLN A 277 5.85 16.83 17.22
C GLN A 277 4.61 16.38 18.02
N LYS A 278 4.77 15.41 18.94
CA LYS A 278 3.70 14.88 19.79
C LYS A 278 2.54 14.27 19.00
N TRP A 279 2.81 13.72 17.82
CA TRP A 279 1.82 12.98 17.03
C TRP A 279 1.62 11.56 17.59
N THR A 280 2.67 11.02 18.22
CA THR A 280 2.71 9.69 18.82
C THR A 280 3.23 9.72 20.26
N LYS A 281 3.00 8.64 21.00
CA LYS A 281 3.64 8.39 22.30
C LYS A 281 5.15 8.14 22.15
N SER A 282 5.90 8.30 23.24
CA SER A 282 7.37 8.18 23.23
C SER A 282 7.87 6.75 23.00
N ASP A 283 7.03 5.75 23.24
CA ASP A 283 7.31 4.32 23.06
C ASP A 283 6.80 3.78 21.71
N ALA A 284 6.54 4.68 20.74
CA ALA A 284 6.11 4.30 19.40
C ALA A 284 7.13 3.39 18.71
N VAL A 285 6.63 2.37 18.02
CA VAL A 285 7.45 1.35 17.35
C VAL A 285 7.38 1.54 15.85
N HIS A 286 8.50 1.35 15.17
CA HIS A 286 8.55 1.30 13.71
C HIS A 286 8.73 -0.16 13.28
N VAL A 287 7.66 -0.74 12.72
CA VAL A 287 7.68 -2.08 12.14
C VAL A 287 7.98 -1.93 10.66
N HIS A 288 9.12 -2.45 10.24
CA HIS A 288 9.65 -2.29 8.90
C HIS A 288 9.95 -3.64 8.29
N VAL A 289 9.10 -4.02 7.35
CA VAL A 289 9.27 -5.23 6.56
C VAL A 289 9.77 -4.81 5.18
N SER A 290 11.08 -4.89 4.99
CA SER A 290 11.71 -4.66 3.69
C SER A 290 11.73 -5.94 2.88
N SER A 291 11.33 -5.87 1.62
CA SER A 291 11.91 -6.75 0.61
C SER A 291 13.38 -6.36 0.40
N VAL A 292 14.26 -7.33 0.13
CA VAL A 292 15.67 -7.08 -0.20
C VAL A 292 15.80 -6.13 -1.42
N GLN A 293 14.77 -6.09 -2.27
CA GLN A 293 14.61 -5.16 -3.39
C GLN A 293 13.21 -4.52 -3.36
N PRO A 294 13.08 -3.18 -3.43
CA PRO A 294 11.78 -2.50 -3.35
C PRO A 294 10.91 -2.69 -4.60
N LEU A 295 11.49 -3.17 -5.70
CA LEU A 295 10.83 -3.44 -6.97
C LEU A 295 11.00 -4.92 -7.34
N PRO A 296 10.00 -5.57 -7.96
CA PRO A 296 10.12 -6.95 -8.42
C PRO A 296 11.24 -7.14 -9.45
N SER A 297 11.94 -8.27 -9.43
CA SER A 297 12.99 -8.59 -10.41
C SER A 297 12.47 -8.81 -11.83
N THR A 298 11.18 -9.09 -12.00
CA THR A 298 10.50 -9.21 -13.30
C THR A 298 10.16 -7.87 -13.94
N LEU A 299 10.36 -6.76 -13.20
CA LEU A 299 10.09 -5.41 -13.68
C LEU A 299 11.32 -4.84 -14.39
N GLN A 300 11.19 -4.61 -15.70
CA GLN A 300 12.21 -3.95 -16.51
C GLN A 300 12.02 -2.44 -16.49
N HIS A 301 13.10 -1.72 -16.23
CA HIS A 301 13.12 -0.27 -16.23
C HIS A 301 13.88 0.22 -17.45
N LYS A 302 13.24 1.06 -18.26
CA LYS A 302 13.80 1.61 -19.50
C LYS A 302 13.66 3.12 -19.52
N TYR A 303 14.51 3.80 -20.29
CA TYR A 303 14.34 5.21 -20.58
C TYR A 303 14.73 5.57 -22.01
N VAL A 304 14.14 6.65 -22.52
CA VAL A 304 14.50 7.25 -23.80
C VAL A 304 14.73 8.74 -23.58
N ILE A 305 15.84 9.25 -24.12
CA ILE A 305 16.12 10.68 -24.13
C ILE A 305 15.53 11.26 -25.42
N CYS A 306 14.70 12.30 -25.34
CA CYS A 306 14.22 13.03 -26.52
C CYS A 306 14.02 14.52 -26.21
N LYS A 307 13.82 15.35 -27.24
CA LYS A 307 13.44 16.75 -26.99
C LYS A 307 12.01 16.83 -26.47
N LYS A 308 11.70 17.89 -25.73
CA LYS A 308 10.35 18.13 -25.20
C LYS A 308 9.27 18.17 -26.30
N SER A 309 9.60 18.73 -27.46
CA SER A 309 8.71 18.77 -28.63
C SER A 309 8.44 17.41 -29.25
N GLU A 310 9.32 16.44 -29.03
CA GLU A 310 9.28 15.10 -29.64
C GLU A 310 8.57 14.09 -28.74
N ARG A 311 8.28 14.41 -27.47
CA ARG A 311 7.72 13.46 -26.48
C ARG A 311 6.45 12.73 -26.95
N HIS A 312 5.54 13.44 -27.62
CA HIS A 312 4.29 12.85 -28.13
C HIS A 312 4.55 11.78 -29.19
N GLU A 313 5.43 12.07 -30.15
CA GLU A 313 5.83 11.17 -31.21
C GLU A 313 6.64 9.99 -30.66
N THR A 314 7.54 10.24 -29.70
CA THR A 314 8.30 9.20 -29.01
C THR A 314 7.37 8.22 -28.28
N LEU A 315 6.36 8.72 -27.56
CA LEU A 315 5.38 7.85 -26.89
C LEU A 315 4.61 7.00 -27.90
N LEU A 316 4.16 7.59 -29.00
CA LEU A 316 3.42 6.87 -30.04
C LEU A 316 4.23 5.70 -30.61
N ARG A 317 5.53 5.93 -30.88
CA ARG A 317 6.45 4.88 -31.36
C ARG A 317 6.65 3.78 -30.32
N LEU A 318 6.85 4.15 -29.05
CA LEU A 318 6.99 3.17 -27.97
C LEU A 318 5.74 2.29 -27.86
N LEU A 319 4.54 2.87 -27.91
CA LEU A 319 3.28 2.11 -27.87
C LEU A 319 3.12 1.16 -29.06
N GLN A 320 3.63 1.52 -30.24
CA GLN A 320 3.62 0.65 -31.43
C GLN A 320 4.63 -0.49 -31.33
N LEU A 321 5.84 -0.19 -30.85
CA LEU A 321 6.93 -1.16 -30.71
C LEU A 321 6.65 -2.19 -29.61
N ASP A 322 6.22 -1.71 -28.45
CA ASP A 322 5.96 -2.56 -27.28
C ASP A 322 4.66 -3.36 -27.44
N SER A 323 3.69 -2.85 -28.22
CA SER A 323 2.36 -3.44 -28.44
C SER A 323 1.70 -3.97 -27.14
N PRO A 324 1.54 -3.14 -26.10
CA PRO A 324 1.13 -3.59 -24.77
C PRO A 324 -0.31 -4.09 -24.74
N ASP A 325 -0.60 -5.13 -23.94
CA ASP A 325 -1.99 -5.56 -23.71
C ASP A 325 -2.81 -4.49 -22.95
N SER A 326 -2.16 -3.80 -22.02
CA SER A 326 -2.75 -2.78 -21.15
C SER A 326 -1.64 -1.89 -20.60
N CYS A 327 -1.85 -0.58 -20.57
CA CYS A 327 -0.83 0.35 -20.09
C CYS A 327 -1.40 1.60 -19.42
N ILE A 328 -0.57 2.21 -18.57
CA ILE A 328 -0.84 3.52 -17.97
C ILE A 328 0.22 4.50 -18.45
N VAL A 329 -0.21 5.65 -18.95
CA VAL A 329 0.64 6.78 -19.31
C VAL A 329 0.48 7.87 -18.25
N PHE A 330 1.52 8.09 -17.46
CA PHE A 330 1.56 9.10 -16.42
C PHE A 330 2.06 10.44 -16.94
N VAL A 331 1.23 11.46 -16.80
CA VAL A 331 1.50 12.84 -17.17
C VAL A 331 1.63 13.69 -15.91
N GLY A 332 2.52 14.68 -15.94
CA GLY A 332 2.74 15.59 -14.84
C GLY A 332 1.51 16.45 -14.55
N GLU A 333 1.31 16.78 -13.28
CA GLU A 333 0.23 17.68 -12.86
C GLU A 333 0.35 19.05 -13.55
N GLN A 334 -0.80 19.58 -13.97
CA GLN A 334 -0.87 20.94 -14.49
C GLN A 334 -0.57 21.94 -13.38
N SER A 335 0.33 22.89 -13.66
CA SER A 335 0.62 23.97 -12.71
C SER A 335 -0.60 24.84 -12.41
N GLU A 336 -0.73 25.32 -11.18
CA GLU A 336 -1.81 26.23 -10.76
C GLU A 336 -1.89 27.50 -11.61
N LYS A 337 -0.75 27.99 -12.11
CA LYS A 337 -0.71 29.13 -13.04
C LYS A 337 -1.39 28.78 -14.37
N SER A 338 -1.11 27.60 -14.91
CA SER A 338 -1.69 27.12 -16.16
C SER A 338 -3.19 26.84 -16.02
N LYS A 339 -3.63 26.30 -14.88
CA LYS A 339 -5.05 26.14 -14.55
C LYS A 339 -5.80 27.48 -14.54
N LYS A 340 -5.25 28.48 -13.85
CA LYS A 340 -5.85 29.83 -13.77
C LYS A 340 -5.88 30.55 -15.11
N ALA A 341 -4.97 30.23 -16.02
CA ALA A 341 -4.94 30.77 -17.37
C ALA A 341 -5.96 30.12 -18.32
N GLY A 342 -6.67 29.08 -17.88
CA GLY A 342 -7.65 28.36 -18.71
C GLY A 342 -7.02 27.46 -19.77
N ASN A 343 -5.74 27.11 -19.63
CA ASN A 343 -5.10 26.18 -20.56
C ASN A 343 -5.67 24.77 -20.36
N ALA A 344 -5.82 24.02 -21.45
CA ALA A 344 -6.21 22.62 -21.37
C ALA A 344 -5.18 21.81 -20.54
N PRO A 345 -5.63 20.84 -19.73
CA PRO A 345 -4.74 19.92 -19.03
C PRO A 345 -3.84 19.16 -20.00
N SER A 346 -2.58 18.93 -19.63
CA SER A 346 -1.62 18.16 -20.45
C SER A 346 -2.10 16.73 -20.72
N THR A 347 -2.84 16.16 -19.77
CA THR A 347 -3.54 14.87 -19.90
C THR A 347 -4.60 14.89 -21.01
N THR A 348 -5.42 15.93 -21.10
CA THR A 348 -6.43 16.09 -22.17
C THR A 348 -5.76 16.23 -23.53
N LEU A 349 -4.74 17.09 -23.65
CA LEU A 349 -4.00 17.29 -24.89
C LEU A 349 -3.36 15.99 -25.40
N LEU A 350 -2.79 15.20 -24.48
CA LEU A 350 -2.22 13.90 -24.81
C LEU A 350 -3.29 12.89 -25.24
N MET A 351 -4.44 12.87 -24.57
CA MET A 351 -5.56 12.00 -24.93
C MET A 351 -6.05 12.30 -26.35
N ASP A 352 -6.23 13.58 -26.71
CA ASP A 352 -6.69 13.99 -28.04
C ASP A 352 -5.69 13.61 -29.13
N PHE A 353 -4.39 13.80 -28.87
CA PHE A 353 -3.32 13.33 -29.75
C PHE A 353 -3.37 11.81 -29.94
N LEU A 354 -3.47 11.04 -28.84
CA LEU A 354 -3.50 9.58 -28.92
C LEU A 354 -4.75 9.08 -29.64
N LYS A 355 -5.94 9.63 -29.37
CA LYS A 355 -7.17 9.26 -30.10
C LYS A 355 -7.07 9.46 -31.61
N THR A 356 -6.31 10.47 -32.04
CA THR A 356 -6.13 10.79 -33.47
C THR A 356 -5.02 9.94 -34.11
N SER A 357 -3.93 9.71 -33.40
CA SER A 357 -2.69 9.16 -33.96
C SER A 357 -2.49 7.67 -33.67
N TYR A 358 -3.01 7.17 -32.54
CA TYR A 358 -2.87 5.78 -32.14
C TYR A 358 -3.92 4.91 -32.87
N LYS A 359 -3.43 4.00 -33.71
CA LYS A 359 -4.25 3.07 -34.50
C LYS A 359 -4.30 1.65 -33.92
N GLY A 360 -3.97 1.50 -32.64
CA GLY A 360 -4.00 0.20 -31.97
C GLY A 360 -5.40 -0.21 -31.53
N TYR A 361 -5.49 -1.41 -30.95
CA TYR A 361 -6.74 -2.00 -30.48
C TYR A 361 -7.15 -1.56 -29.07
N MET A 362 -6.25 -0.88 -28.34
CA MET A 362 -6.51 -0.43 -26.98
C MET A 362 -7.40 0.81 -26.97
N GLU A 363 -8.37 0.82 -26.07
CA GLU A 363 -9.19 2.00 -25.85
C GLU A 363 -8.41 3.08 -25.08
N VAL A 364 -8.36 4.31 -25.63
CA VAL A 364 -7.69 5.45 -24.98
C VAL A 364 -8.63 6.09 -23.97
N LEU A 365 -8.27 5.97 -22.70
CA LEU A 365 -9.06 6.41 -21.56
C LEU A 365 -8.34 7.52 -20.78
N LEU A 366 -9.11 8.33 -20.06
CA LEU A 366 -8.60 9.47 -19.30
C LEU A 366 -9.11 9.41 -17.87
N LEU A 367 -8.19 9.50 -16.91
CA LEU A 367 -8.48 9.63 -15.50
C LEU A 367 -7.83 10.89 -14.94
N GLU A 368 -8.68 11.88 -14.62
CA GLU A 368 -8.26 13.15 -14.03
C GLU A 368 -8.86 13.34 -12.64
N GLU A 369 -8.17 14.14 -11.81
CA GLU A 369 -8.58 14.48 -10.44
C GLU A 369 -9.92 15.22 -10.36
N ASP A 370 -10.24 16.00 -11.39
CA ASP A 370 -11.46 16.84 -11.43
C ASP A 370 -12.69 16.12 -12.00
N MET A 371 -12.56 14.87 -12.45
CA MET A 371 -13.71 14.06 -12.87
C MET A 371 -14.76 13.95 -11.75
N ASN A 372 -16.04 13.96 -12.14
CA ASN A 372 -17.13 13.74 -11.20
C ASN A 372 -17.00 12.34 -10.55
N PHE A 373 -17.23 12.27 -9.25
CA PHE A 373 -17.10 11.05 -8.46
C PHE A 373 -17.89 9.86 -9.04
N ASN A 374 -19.16 10.06 -9.41
CA ASN A 374 -20.01 8.98 -9.92
C ASN A 374 -19.53 8.50 -11.30
N LEU A 375 -19.09 9.44 -12.15
CA LEU A 375 -18.52 9.12 -13.46
C LEU A 375 -17.21 8.33 -13.31
N ARG A 376 -16.31 8.78 -12.42
CA ARG A 376 -15.06 8.08 -12.13
C ARG A 376 -15.30 6.68 -11.57
N ALA A 377 -16.28 6.51 -10.68
CA ALA A 377 -16.61 5.20 -10.11
C ALA A 377 -17.17 4.23 -11.16
N SER A 378 -18.03 4.71 -12.07
CA SER A 378 -18.54 3.91 -13.20
C SER A 378 -17.38 3.52 -14.13
N PHE A 379 -16.58 4.51 -14.52
CA PHE A 379 -15.41 4.34 -15.37
C PHE A 379 -14.44 3.29 -14.83
N LEU A 380 -14.06 3.37 -13.55
CA LEU A 380 -13.19 2.37 -12.92
C LEU A 380 -13.84 1.00 -12.84
N SER A 381 -15.18 0.91 -12.83
CA SER A 381 -15.89 -0.36 -12.85
C SER A 381 -15.96 -0.97 -14.23
N GLU A 382 -16.15 -0.15 -15.27
CA GLU A 382 -16.11 -0.57 -16.67
C GLU A 382 -14.70 -1.05 -17.04
N LEU A 383 -13.67 -0.31 -16.64
CA LEU A 383 -12.27 -0.66 -16.87
C LEU A 383 -11.88 -2.04 -16.27
N ARG A 384 -12.59 -2.50 -15.23
CA ARG A 384 -12.41 -3.85 -14.66
C ARG A 384 -13.09 -4.97 -15.43
N GLN A 385 -14.11 -4.69 -16.25
CA GLN A 385 -14.90 -5.71 -16.94
C GLN A 385 -14.16 -6.35 -18.13
N GLY A 386 -12.94 -5.88 -18.43
CA GLY A 386 -12.01 -6.51 -19.36
C GLY A 386 -11.83 -5.73 -20.65
N GLY A 387 -10.68 -5.93 -21.31
CA GLY A 387 -10.28 -5.23 -22.52
C GLY A 387 -8.91 -4.58 -22.39
N GLY A 388 -8.17 -4.49 -23.50
CA GLY A 388 -6.93 -3.74 -23.54
C GLY A 388 -7.20 -2.24 -23.45
N HIS A 389 -6.56 -1.57 -22.49
CA HIS A 389 -6.80 -0.15 -22.21
C HIS A 389 -5.49 0.62 -22.13
N LEU A 390 -5.50 1.82 -22.70
CA LEU A 390 -4.45 2.83 -22.58
C LEU A 390 -4.99 3.93 -21.67
N LEU A 391 -4.58 3.92 -20.40
CA LEU A 391 -5.03 4.91 -19.43
C LEU A 391 -4.08 6.10 -19.36
N VAL A 392 -4.53 7.30 -19.73
CA VAL A 392 -3.81 8.55 -19.49
C VAL A 392 -4.25 9.13 -18.13
N SER A 393 -3.30 9.40 -17.23
CA SER A 393 -3.61 9.91 -15.90
C SER A 393 -2.47 10.72 -15.27
N THR A 394 -2.79 11.52 -14.25
CA THR A 394 -1.81 12.04 -13.29
C THR A 394 -1.50 11.01 -12.19
N ASP A 395 -0.72 11.42 -11.18
CA ASP A 395 -0.37 10.60 -10.01
C ASP A 395 -1.59 10.12 -9.18
N ILE A 396 -2.80 10.60 -9.46
CA ILE A 396 -4.02 10.03 -8.88
C ILE A 396 -4.16 8.53 -9.18
N ALA A 397 -3.80 8.07 -10.39
CA ALA A 397 -3.82 6.64 -10.72
C ALA A 397 -2.70 5.84 -10.06
N ALA A 398 -1.63 6.51 -9.60
CA ALA A 398 -0.46 5.85 -9.03
C ALA A 398 -0.72 5.31 -7.62
N ARG A 399 -1.71 5.85 -6.89
CA ARG A 399 -1.97 5.51 -5.48
C ARG A 399 -3.43 5.22 -5.19
N GLY A 400 -3.72 4.17 -4.43
CA GLY A 400 -5.07 3.96 -3.88
C GLY A 400 -6.21 3.64 -4.85
N VAL A 401 -6.01 3.74 -6.16
CA VAL A 401 -7.02 3.37 -7.16
C VAL A 401 -6.97 1.86 -7.42
N ASP A 402 -8.15 1.22 -7.47
CA ASP A 402 -8.30 -0.18 -7.83
C ASP A 402 -8.31 -0.34 -9.36
N LEU A 403 -7.14 -0.23 -9.97
CA LEU A 403 -6.94 -0.48 -11.39
C LEU A 403 -6.54 -1.95 -11.61
N PRO A 404 -7.01 -2.59 -12.70
CA PRO A 404 -6.45 -3.87 -13.12
C PRO A 404 -4.95 -3.70 -13.36
N GLU A 405 -4.24 -4.80 -13.21
CA GLU A 405 -2.80 -4.84 -13.49
C GLU A 405 -2.54 -4.52 -14.96
N THR A 406 -1.54 -3.69 -15.19
CA THR A 406 -1.08 -3.35 -16.53
C THR A 406 0.23 -4.04 -16.85
N THR A 407 0.50 -4.31 -18.13
CA THR A 407 1.79 -4.86 -18.57
C THR A 407 2.86 -3.78 -18.68
N HIS A 408 2.44 -2.55 -19.01
CA HIS A 408 3.32 -1.42 -19.24
C HIS A 408 2.93 -0.18 -18.45
N VAL A 409 3.94 0.59 -18.05
CA VAL A 409 3.80 1.93 -17.47
C VAL A 409 4.73 2.87 -18.23
N TYR A 410 4.18 3.96 -18.77
CA TYR A 410 4.94 5.01 -19.43
C TYR A 410 4.94 6.26 -18.55
N ASN A 411 6.12 6.70 -18.12
CA ASN A 411 6.29 8.03 -17.54
C ASN A 411 6.49 9.03 -18.68
N PHE A 412 5.40 9.64 -19.17
CA PHE A 412 5.47 10.69 -20.17
C PHE A 412 6.14 11.95 -19.62
N ASP A 413 5.86 12.25 -18.35
CA ASP A 413 6.65 13.15 -17.52
C ASP A 413 7.29 12.35 -16.40
N LEU A 414 8.59 12.56 -16.16
CA LEU A 414 9.29 11.95 -15.05
C LEU A 414 8.63 12.40 -13.72
N PRO A 415 8.34 11.48 -12.78
CA PRO A 415 7.76 11.84 -11.48
C PRO A 415 8.69 12.77 -10.70
N LYS A 416 8.14 13.52 -9.74
CA LYS A 416 8.88 14.52 -8.93
C LYS A 416 9.82 13.88 -7.91
N THR A 417 9.53 12.66 -7.46
CA THR A 417 10.30 11.95 -6.44
C THR A 417 10.47 10.47 -6.78
N ALA A 418 11.48 9.82 -6.19
CA ALA A 418 11.66 8.37 -6.28
C ALA A 418 10.46 7.62 -5.70
N VAL A 419 9.84 8.15 -4.65
CA VAL A 419 8.63 7.57 -4.05
C VAL A 419 7.49 7.55 -5.07
N ASP A 420 7.24 8.65 -5.77
CA ASP A 420 6.22 8.70 -6.83
C ASP A 420 6.55 7.73 -7.97
N TYR A 421 7.82 7.59 -8.35
CA TYR A 421 8.27 6.58 -9.32
C TYR A 421 7.91 5.16 -8.87
N LEU A 422 8.22 4.81 -7.62
CA LEU A 422 7.90 3.51 -7.03
C LEU A 422 6.39 3.23 -7.09
N HIS A 423 5.55 4.22 -6.78
CA HIS A 423 4.08 4.07 -6.81
C HIS A 423 3.54 3.92 -8.23
N ARG A 424 4.10 4.64 -9.23
CA ARG A 424 3.77 4.46 -10.64
C ARG A 424 4.19 3.09 -11.15
N ALA A 425 5.44 2.69 -10.89
CA ALA A 425 6.00 1.39 -11.24
C ALA A 425 5.20 0.25 -10.61
N GLY A 426 4.77 0.42 -9.36
CA GLY A 426 3.93 -0.54 -8.65
C GLY A 426 2.50 -0.64 -9.20
N ARG A 427 2.14 -0.06 -10.34
CA ARG A 427 0.87 -0.32 -11.06
C ARG A 427 0.93 -1.53 -11.98
N THR A 428 2.14 -2.00 -12.24
CA THR A 428 2.42 -3.22 -12.98
C THR A 428 3.10 -4.25 -12.07
N CYS A 429 3.22 -5.49 -12.52
CA CYS A 429 3.87 -6.60 -11.80
C CYS A 429 3.39 -6.78 -10.36
N ARG A 430 2.05 -6.79 -10.18
CA ARG A 430 1.34 -6.99 -8.91
C ARG A 430 0.98 -8.44 -8.65
N LYS A 431 0.91 -9.31 -9.65
CA LYS A 431 0.66 -10.74 -9.44
C LYS A 431 1.86 -11.38 -8.73
N PRO A 432 1.67 -11.89 -7.49
CA PRO A 432 2.71 -12.68 -6.85
C PRO A 432 2.98 -13.94 -7.68
N PHE A 433 4.26 -14.31 -7.82
CA PHE A 433 4.73 -15.48 -8.58
C PHE A 433 4.43 -15.48 -10.08
N SER A 434 4.01 -14.35 -10.65
CA SER A 434 3.97 -14.22 -12.10
C SER A 434 5.39 -14.12 -12.64
N ASN A 435 5.66 -14.88 -13.71
CA ASN A 435 6.88 -14.76 -14.51
C ASN A 435 6.70 -13.78 -15.69
N GLU A 436 5.53 -13.12 -15.79
CA GLU A 436 5.29 -12.09 -16.79
C GLU A 436 6.28 -10.94 -16.57
N ILE A 437 6.99 -10.59 -17.64
CA ILE A 437 7.89 -9.44 -17.65
C ILE A 437 7.02 -8.20 -17.85
N CYS A 438 7.17 -7.23 -16.95
CA CYS A 438 6.52 -5.94 -17.09
C CYS A 438 7.54 -4.84 -17.36
N THR A 439 7.11 -3.75 -17.98
CA THR A 439 8.02 -2.67 -18.37
C THR A 439 7.56 -1.31 -17.83
N VAL A 440 8.51 -0.55 -17.27
CA VAL A 440 8.37 0.86 -16.95
C VAL A 440 9.30 1.68 -17.83
N THR A 441 8.76 2.45 -18.76
CA THR A 441 9.54 3.27 -19.70
C THR A 441 9.40 4.75 -19.36
N SER A 442 10.53 5.44 -19.12
CA SER A 442 10.54 6.88 -18.84
C SER A 442 10.99 7.69 -20.06
N ILE A 443 10.16 8.65 -20.47
CA ILE A 443 10.49 9.60 -21.54
C ILE A 443 11.09 10.84 -20.88
N ILE A 444 12.38 11.06 -21.06
CA ILE A 444 13.12 12.11 -20.39
C ILE A 444 13.76 13.08 -21.38
N VAL A 445 13.99 14.32 -20.94
CA VAL A 445 14.96 15.21 -21.60
C VAL A 445 16.36 14.96 -21.04
N ALA A 446 17.41 15.42 -21.75
CA ALA A 446 18.79 15.18 -21.33
C ALA A 446 19.09 15.70 -19.91
N GLU A 447 18.48 16.81 -19.54
CA GLU A 447 18.62 17.43 -18.22
C GLU A 447 17.94 16.60 -17.12
N GLU A 448 16.99 15.73 -17.42
CA GLU A 448 16.30 14.90 -16.42
C GLU A 448 17.08 13.62 -16.10
N ARG A 449 18.16 13.29 -16.83
CA ARG A 449 18.93 12.04 -16.63
C ARG A 449 19.51 11.92 -15.22
N PHE A 450 19.97 13.02 -14.63
CA PHE A 450 20.50 13.02 -13.27
C PHE A 450 19.41 12.74 -12.22
N VAL A 451 18.17 13.17 -12.50
CA VAL A 451 17.01 12.91 -11.62
C VAL A 451 16.66 11.43 -11.68
N LEU A 452 16.60 10.84 -12.87
CA LEU A 452 16.39 9.40 -13.02
C LEU A 452 17.52 8.59 -12.35
N GLN A 453 18.78 9.02 -12.47
CA GLN A 453 19.91 8.37 -11.80
C GLN A 453 19.78 8.38 -10.27
N ARG A 454 19.25 9.46 -9.72
CA ARG A 454 18.93 9.52 -8.30
C ARG A 454 17.88 8.48 -7.92
N TYR A 455 16.88 8.23 -8.76
CA TYR A 455 15.87 7.19 -8.52
C TYR A 455 16.47 5.79 -8.60
N GLU A 456 17.33 5.51 -9.57
CA GLU A 456 18.10 4.25 -9.69
C GLU A 456 18.83 3.94 -8.38
N ASN A 457 19.52 4.95 -7.81
CA ASN A 457 20.27 4.80 -6.56
C ASN A 457 19.36 4.65 -5.33
N GLU A 458 18.28 5.43 -5.22
CA GLU A 458 17.37 5.38 -4.06
C GLU A 458 16.54 4.10 -4.01
N LEU A 459 16.15 3.57 -5.18
CA LEU A 459 15.29 2.40 -5.32
C LEU A 459 16.04 1.13 -5.75
N MET A 460 17.37 1.19 -5.90
CA MET A 460 18.23 0.05 -6.20
C MET A 460 17.83 -0.73 -7.47
N PHE A 461 17.51 -0.01 -8.55
CA PHE A 461 17.24 -0.60 -9.88
C PHE A 461 18.18 -0.02 -10.94
N ILE A 462 18.24 -0.67 -12.09
CA ILE A 462 19.02 -0.24 -13.26
C ILE A 462 18.05 0.06 -14.40
N CYS A 463 18.23 1.19 -15.06
CA CYS A 463 17.42 1.62 -16.19
C CYS A 463 18.19 1.41 -17.51
N GLU A 464 17.62 0.67 -18.45
CA GLU A 464 18.19 0.46 -19.79
C GLU A 464 17.90 1.65 -20.70
N GLU A 465 18.91 2.18 -21.40
CA GLU A 465 18.73 3.24 -22.39
C GLU A 465 18.24 2.66 -23.72
N LEU A 466 17.06 3.10 -24.15
CA LEU A 466 16.56 2.84 -25.49
C LEU A 466 17.25 3.80 -26.46
N SER A 467 18.25 3.29 -27.18
CA SER A 467 18.96 4.06 -28.20
C SER A 467 18.00 4.60 -29.26
N HIS A 468 18.23 5.83 -29.71
CA HIS A 468 17.43 6.56 -30.72
C HIS A 468 17.25 5.84 -32.08
N ASN A 469 17.88 4.69 -32.31
CA ASN A 469 17.67 3.84 -33.48
C ASN A 469 16.38 3.00 -33.34
N LEU A 470 15.27 3.68 -33.04
CA LEU A 470 13.91 3.17 -33.27
C LEU A 470 13.59 3.38 -34.76
N GLN A 471 14.39 2.75 -35.64
CA GLN A 471 14.22 2.80 -37.10
C GLN A 471 13.02 1.96 -37.55
#